data_AF-A0A1Q3DVG8-F1
#
_entry.id   AF-A0A1Q3DVG8-F1
#
_cell.length_a   1.000
_cell.length_b   1.000
_cell.length_c   1.000
_cell.angle_alpha   90.00
_cell.angle_beta   90.00
_cell.angle_gamma   90.00
#
_symmetry.space_group_name_H-M   'P 1'
#
loop_
_entity.id
_entity.type
_entity.pdbx_description
1 polymer ?
#
loop_
_entity_poly.entity_id
_entity_poly.type
_entity_poly.pdbx_seq_one_letter_code
_entity_poly.pdbx_strand_id
1 'polypeptide(L)'
;MSWFKTSVTGEEPERYVEPDSTPRVQDPSIPNRMVVDKAANKPFLAYKAYRQKQEKAHNEWLERQKIRQEKIARGEEVGPEERDPTEPEEVGLKGLLKFFFYVVVFAALAGKLLAGSYTWNYETRLAQLKSYIPTDQTLFSESTLAKFDGSVPGKPIYLAIDGDVYDVTNGKAYQPGGSYHHFAGVDAARAYGTGCFKTHRTHDLRGLTEAELRGVQHWKEFYANHAEYKKVKNDGKDGKAKLKDKSEAKESTMVHEEL
;
A
#
# COMPACT_ATOMS: atom_id res chain seq x y z
N MET A 1 -15.14 -34.92 -53.57
CA MET A 1 -14.51 -35.88 -52.64
C MET A 1 -13.74 -36.93 -53.43
N SER A 2 -12.55 -36.58 -53.96
CA SER A 2 -11.71 -37.48 -54.78
C SER A 2 -10.60 -38.15 -53.95
N TRP A 3 -10.13 -37.50 -52.87
CA TRP A 3 -9.12 -38.04 -51.95
C TRP A 3 -9.47 -39.43 -51.39
N PHE A 4 -10.73 -39.67 -51.01
CA PHE A 4 -11.13 -40.91 -50.32
C PHE A 4 -11.06 -42.17 -51.17
N LYS A 5 -11.09 -42.06 -52.51
CA LYS A 5 -11.03 -43.24 -53.40
C LYS A 5 -9.60 -43.74 -53.62
N THR A 6 -8.63 -42.83 -53.68
CA THR A 6 -7.22 -43.14 -53.95
C THR A 6 -6.53 -43.82 -52.77
N SER A 7 -6.96 -43.55 -51.54
CA SER A 7 -6.40 -44.19 -50.33
C SER A 7 -6.83 -45.65 -50.13
N VAL A 8 -7.88 -46.11 -50.83
CA VAL A 8 -8.42 -47.48 -50.71
C VAL A 8 -7.76 -48.45 -51.69
N THR A 9 -7.25 -47.95 -52.83
CA THR A 9 -6.64 -48.78 -53.89
C THR A 9 -5.15 -49.04 -53.69
N GLY A 10 -4.49 -48.39 -52.73
CA GLY A 10 -3.06 -48.58 -52.45
C GLY A 10 -2.12 -48.02 -53.52
N GLU A 11 -2.64 -47.33 -54.54
CA GLU A 11 -1.86 -46.62 -55.54
C GLU A 11 -1.30 -45.32 -54.96
N GLU A 12 -0.01 -45.07 -55.15
CA GLU A 12 0.65 -43.86 -54.67
C GLU A 12 0.02 -42.63 -55.35
N PRO A 13 -0.42 -41.60 -54.60
CA PRO A 13 -1.02 -40.43 -55.21
C PRO A 13 -0.01 -39.75 -56.14
N GLU A 14 -0.49 -39.21 -57.26
CA GLU A 14 0.36 -38.49 -58.19
C GLU A 14 1.11 -37.37 -57.47
N ARG A 15 2.44 -37.34 -57.67
CA ARG A 15 3.27 -36.29 -57.09
C ARG A 15 2.85 -34.96 -57.70
N TYR A 16 2.40 -34.05 -56.85
CA TYR A 16 2.09 -32.69 -57.28
C TYR A 16 3.34 -32.03 -57.89
N VAL A 17 3.25 -31.64 -59.15
CA VAL A 17 4.26 -30.84 -59.85
C VAL A 17 3.72 -29.42 -59.98
N GLU A 18 4.52 -28.46 -59.55
CA GLU A 18 4.16 -27.05 -59.67
C GLU A 18 4.17 -26.61 -61.13
N PRO A 19 3.14 -25.87 -61.60
CA PRO A 19 3.11 -25.40 -62.98
C PRO A 19 4.21 -24.35 -63.22
N ASP A 20 4.80 -24.37 -64.41
CA ASP A 20 5.87 -23.45 -64.81
C ASP A 20 5.46 -21.98 -64.82
N SER A 21 4.15 -21.70 -64.88
CA SER A 21 3.58 -20.35 -64.78
C SER A 21 3.62 -19.73 -63.38
N THR A 22 4.04 -20.49 -62.35
CA THR A 22 4.05 -19.98 -60.97
C THR A 22 5.15 -18.93 -60.79
N PRO A 23 4.84 -17.73 -60.25
CA PRO A 23 5.83 -16.68 -60.05
C PRO A 23 6.93 -17.16 -59.10
N ARG A 24 8.18 -16.87 -59.46
CA ARG A 24 9.37 -17.21 -58.66
C ARG A 24 10.16 -15.96 -58.32
N VAL A 25 10.65 -15.91 -57.09
CA VAL A 25 11.49 -14.86 -56.53
C VAL A 25 12.88 -15.43 -56.28
N GLN A 26 13.91 -14.62 -56.48
CA GLN A 26 15.28 -15.04 -56.21
C GLN A 26 15.46 -15.27 -54.70
N ASP A 27 16.04 -16.41 -54.33
CA ASP A 27 16.41 -16.72 -52.95
C ASP A 27 17.59 -15.82 -52.55
N PRO A 28 17.45 -14.94 -51.55
CA PRO A 28 18.58 -14.12 -51.11
C PRO A 28 19.70 -14.93 -50.46
N SER A 29 19.49 -16.24 -50.19
CA SER A 29 20.46 -17.15 -49.57
C SER A 29 21.39 -17.86 -50.50
N ILE A 30 20.91 -18.19 -51.69
CA ILE A 30 21.65 -19.00 -52.64
C ILE A 30 21.66 -18.24 -53.96
N PRO A 31 22.82 -17.74 -54.41
CA PRO A 31 22.90 -17.03 -55.68
C PRO A 31 22.40 -17.96 -56.79
N ASN A 32 21.64 -17.38 -57.74
CA ASN A 32 21.04 -18.07 -58.88
C ASN A 32 19.97 -19.13 -58.56
N ARG A 33 19.52 -19.27 -57.30
CA ARG A 33 18.36 -20.11 -56.96
C ARG A 33 17.07 -19.29 -56.99
N MET A 34 16.09 -19.77 -57.77
CA MET A 34 14.74 -19.20 -57.79
C MET A 34 13.81 -20.05 -56.92
N VAL A 35 13.08 -19.41 -56.01
CA VAL A 35 12.11 -20.02 -55.10
C VAL A 35 10.72 -19.53 -55.46
N VAL A 36 9.73 -20.39 -55.31
CA VAL A 36 8.35 -20.09 -55.69
C VAL A 36 7.75 -19.08 -54.71
N ASP A 37 7.07 -18.05 -55.20
CA ASP A 37 6.44 -17.01 -54.37
C ASP A 37 5.11 -17.49 -53.75
N LYS A 38 5.21 -18.50 -52.88
CA LYS A 38 4.09 -19.04 -52.10
C LYS A 38 4.01 -18.36 -50.75
N ALA A 39 2.80 -18.30 -50.19
CA ALA A 39 2.56 -17.79 -48.84
C ALA A 39 3.46 -18.46 -47.77
N ALA A 40 3.78 -19.74 -47.93
CA ALA A 40 4.68 -20.48 -47.05
C ALA A 40 6.14 -19.95 -47.08
N ASN A 41 6.60 -19.43 -48.22
CA ASN A 41 7.99 -18.98 -48.41
C ASN A 41 8.17 -17.49 -48.06
N LYS A 42 7.10 -16.70 -48.07
CA LYS A 42 7.14 -15.25 -47.79
C LYS A 42 7.79 -14.90 -46.44
N PRO A 43 7.49 -15.58 -45.31
CA PRO A 43 8.13 -15.28 -44.03
C PRO A 43 9.65 -15.45 -44.05
N PHE A 44 10.16 -16.47 -44.76
CA PHE A 44 11.61 -16.72 -44.84
C PHE A 44 12.33 -15.67 -45.68
N LEU A 45 11.73 -15.27 -46.81
CA LEU A 45 12.24 -14.19 -47.65
C LEU A 45 12.23 -12.85 -46.89
N ALA A 46 11.14 -12.55 -46.18
CA ALA A 46 11.00 -11.32 -45.39
C ALA A 46 11.98 -11.27 -44.21
N TYR A 47 12.12 -12.36 -43.45
CA TYR A 47 13.09 -12.43 -42.35
C TYR A 47 14.52 -12.25 -42.84
N LYS A 48 14.85 -12.82 -43.99
CA LYS A 48 16.17 -12.67 -44.58
C LYS A 48 16.44 -11.25 -45.06
N ALA A 49 15.50 -10.65 -45.77
CA ALA A 49 15.60 -9.24 -46.16
C ALA A 49 15.73 -8.31 -44.94
N TYR A 50 15.01 -8.62 -43.85
CA TYR A 50 15.14 -7.92 -42.58
C TYR A 50 16.55 -8.04 -41.98
N ARG A 51 17.13 -9.24 -41.92
CA ARG A 51 18.50 -9.43 -41.44
C ARG A 51 19.52 -8.71 -42.30
N GLN A 52 19.41 -8.79 -43.63
CA GLN A 52 20.31 -8.04 -44.53
C GLN A 52 20.21 -6.53 -44.31
N LYS A 53 19.01 -6.02 -44.06
CA LYS A 53 18.80 -4.61 -43.73
C LYS A 53 19.45 -4.23 -42.40
N GLN A 54 19.34 -5.07 -41.37
CA GLN A 54 20.00 -4.86 -40.08
C GLN A 54 21.53 -4.93 -40.20
N GLU A 55 22.06 -5.94 -40.88
CA GLU A 55 23.50 -6.08 -41.13
C GLU A 55 24.05 -4.88 -41.89
N LYS A 56 23.34 -4.41 -42.92
CA LYS A 56 23.70 -3.20 -43.66
C LYS A 56 23.70 -1.97 -42.75
N ALA A 57 22.66 -1.78 -41.96
CA ALA A 57 22.57 -0.65 -41.03
C ALA A 57 23.68 -0.68 -39.97
N HIS A 58 23.99 -1.85 -39.42
CA HIS A 58 25.06 -2.05 -38.45
C HIS A 58 26.44 -1.80 -39.09
N ASN A 59 26.69 -2.29 -40.31
CA ASN A 59 27.95 -2.05 -41.02
C ASN A 59 28.14 -0.57 -41.37
N GLU A 60 27.09 0.11 -41.86
CA GLU A 60 27.10 1.55 -42.09
C GLU A 60 27.40 2.33 -40.80
N TRP A 61 26.82 1.89 -39.67
CA TRP A 61 27.10 2.46 -38.35
C TRP A 61 28.56 2.23 -37.94
N LEU A 62 29.12 1.03 -38.14
CA LEU A 62 30.54 0.74 -37.86
C LEU A 62 31.48 1.61 -38.71
N GLU A 63 31.16 1.84 -39.98
CA GLU A 63 31.93 2.75 -40.84
C GLU A 63 31.88 4.18 -40.32
N ARG A 64 30.71 4.67 -39.89
CA ARG A 64 30.59 6.00 -39.26
C ARG A 64 31.40 6.10 -37.98
N GLN A 65 31.42 5.05 -37.16
CA GLN A 65 32.23 5.00 -35.95
C GLN A 65 33.73 5.04 -36.27
N LYS A 66 34.20 4.33 -37.30
CA LYS A 66 35.60 4.40 -37.75
C LYS A 66 35.98 5.81 -38.22
N ILE A 67 35.15 6.43 -39.07
CA ILE A 67 35.35 7.80 -39.52
C ILE A 67 35.39 8.77 -38.33
N ARG A 68 34.51 8.57 -37.34
CA ARG A 68 34.49 9.37 -36.12
C ARG A 68 35.78 9.22 -35.32
N GLN A 69 36.30 8.00 -35.15
CA GLN A 69 37.56 7.76 -34.45
C GLN A 69 38.74 8.42 -35.17
N GLU A 70 38.76 8.38 -36.51
CA GLU A 70 39.75 9.09 -37.31
C GLU A 70 39.67 10.62 -37.13
N LYS A 71 38.46 11.18 -37.03
CA LYS A 71 38.26 12.61 -36.72
C LYS A 71 38.74 12.98 -35.32
N ILE A 72 38.46 12.14 -34.32
CA ILE A 72 38.95 12.31 -32.95
C ILE A 72 40.49 12.27 -32.93
N ALA A 73 41.10 11.31 -33.64
CA ALA A 73 42.56 11.20 -33.75
C ALA A 73 43.20 12.42 -34.47
N ARG A 74 42.45 13.07 -35.37
CA ARG A 74 42.83 14.32 -36.02
C ARG A 74 42.63 15.56 -35.13
N GLY A 75 41.98 15.43 -33.98
CA GLY A 75 41.68 16.53 -33.06
C GLY A 75 40.49 17.40 -33.48
N GLU A 76 39.60 16.89 -34.33
CA GLU A 76 38.36 17.58 -34.73
C GLU A 76 37.25 17.36 -33.68
N GLU A 77 36.47 18.39 -33.36
CA GLU A 77 35.35 18.26 -32.44
C GLU A 77 34.21 17.45 -33.09
N VAL A 78 33.85 16.32 -32.47
CA VAL A 78 32.75 15.45 -32.92
C VAL A 78 31.57 15.53 -31.96
N GLY A 79 30.33 15.51 -32.47
CA GLY A 79 29.11 15.55 -31.67
C GLY A 79 28.88 14.31 -30.79
N PRO A 80 27.71 14.16 -30.14
CA PRO A 80 27.39 12.97 -29.34
C PRO A 80 27.50 11.66 -30.14
N GLU A 81 27.75 10.54 -29.45
CA GLU A 81 27.83 9.22 -30.09
C GLU A 81 26.46 8.78 -30.61
N GLU A 82 26.42 8.33 -31.88
CA GLU A 82 25.22 7.77 -32.48
C GLU A 82 25.01 6.34 -31.97
N ARG A 83 23.83 6.05 -31.43
CA ARG A 83 23.46 4.71 -30.94
C ARG A 83 23.32 3.72 -32.09
N ASP A 84 23.64 2.44 -31.85
CA ASP A 84 23.44 1.39 -32.85
C ASP A 84 21.93 1.26 -33.19
N PRO A 85 21.53 1.38 -34.47
CA PRO A 85 20.14 1.21 -34.89
C PRO A 85 19.60 -0.22 -34.72
N THR A 86 20.47 -1.20 -34.49
CA THR A 86 20.13 -2.63 -34.40
C THR A 86 19.99 -3.13 -32.96
N GLU A 87 20.50 -2.38 -31.99
CA GLU A 87 20.49 -2.79 -30.59
C GLU A 87 19.07 -2.70 -30.00
N PRO A 88 18.52 -3.78 -29.40
CA PRO A 88 17.22 -3.73 -28.77
C PRO A 88 17.24 -2.76 -27.59
N GLU A 89 16.20 -1.93 -27.46
CA GLU A 89 16.05 -1.08 -26.28
C GLU A 89 15.61 -1.93 -25.09
N GLU A 90 16.57 -2.32 -24.27
CA GLU A 90 16.27 -2.98 -23.01
C GLU A 90 15.62 -1.97 -22.05
N VAL A 91 14.43 -2.30 -21.56
CA VAL A 91 13.81 -1.60 -20.44
C VAL A 91 14.61 -1.89 -19.17
N GLY A 92 15.73 -1.18 -19.01
CA GLY A 92 16.58 -1.32 -17.84
C GLY A 92 15.87 -0.96 -16.54
N LEU A 93 16.54 -1.17 -15.42
CA LEU A 93 16.02 -0.87 -14.07
C LEU A 93 15.41 0.54 -13.96
N LYS A 94 16.03 1.53 -14.64
CA LYS A 94 15.53 2.92 -14.67
C LYS A 94 14.17 3.04 -15.39
N GLY A 95 13.98 2.29 -16.47
CA GLY A 95 12.70 2.23 -17.18
C GLY A 95 11.62 1.57 -16.33
N LEU A 96 11.96 0.46 -15.69
CA LEU A 96 11.06 -0.26 -14.79
C LEU A 96 10.67 0.57 -13.55
N LEU A 97 11.62 1.28 -12.94
CA LEU A 97 11.37 2.18 -11.82
C LEU A 97 10.42 3.32 -12.21
N LYS A 98 10.63 3.94 -13.39
CA LYS A 98 9.73 4.96 -13.91
C LYS A 98 8.34 4.39 -14.16
N PHE A 99 8.23 3.20 -14.73
CA PHE A 99 6.95 2.52 -14.94
C PHE A 99 6.20 2.33 -13.62
N PHE A 100 6.85 1.77 -12.59
CA PHE A 100 6.24 1.60 -11.28
C PHE A 100 5.84 2.93 -10.64
N PHE A 101 6.67 3.97 -10.78
CA PHE A 101 6.31 5.31 -10.32
C PHE A 101 5.02 5.81 -10.97
N TYR A 102 4.90 5.70 -12.30
CA TYR A 102 3.68 6.11 -13.01
C TYR A 102 2.47 5.27 -12.60
N VAL A 103 2.63 3.96 -12.38
CA VAL A 103 1.56 3.09 -11.90
C VAL A 103 1.08 3.51 -10.50
N VAL A 104 2.00 3.82 -9.58
CA VAL A 104 1.66 4.28 -8.23
C VAL A 104 0.93 5.62 -8.28
N VAL A 105 1.40 6.57 -9.08
CA VAL A 105 0.73 7.87 -9.26
C VAL A 105 -0.67 7.68 -9.85
N PHE A 106 -0.82 6.84 -10.87
CA PHE A 106 -2.12 6.53 -11.45
C PHE A 106 -3.07 5.89 -10.44
N ALA A 107 -2.59 4.91 -9.67
CA ALA A 107 -3.38 4.25 -8.63
C ALA A 107 -3.82 5.22 -7.52
N ALA A 108 -2.95 6.16 -7.12
CA ALA A 108 -3.28 7.19 -6.13
C ALA A 108 -4.33 8.18 -6.66
N LEU A 109 -4.19 8.63 -7.91
CA LEU A 109 -5.17 9.50 -8.57
C LEU A 109 -6.51 8.79 -8.76
N ALA A 110 -6.50 7.53 -9.18
CA ALA A 110 -7.70 6.71 -9.29
C ALA A 110 -8.38 6.51 -7.91
N GLY A 111 -7.61 6.26 -6.86
CA GLY A 111 -8.13 6.20 -5.48
C GLY A 111 -8.77 7.51 -5.05
N LYS A 112 -8.16 8.65 -5.40
CA LYS A 112 -8.73 9.97 -5.09
C LYS A 112 -10.06 10.22 -5.80
N LEU A 113 -10.17 9.80 -7.07
CA LEU A 113 -11.39 9.98 -7.87
C LEU A 113 -12.51 9.03 -7.45
N LEU A 114 -12.20 7.77 -7.11
CA LEU A 114 -13.20 6.74 -6.82
C LEU A 114 -13.56 6.65 -5.33
N ALA A 115 -12.55 6.66 -4.44
CA ALA A 115 -12.72 6.43 -3.00
C ALA A 115 -12.59 7.70 -2.15
N GLY A 116 -12.29 8.86 -2.77
CA GLY A 116 -12.05 10.12 -2.08
C GLY A 116 -10.70 10.22 -1.35
N SER A 117 -9.94 9.13 -1.28
CA SER A 117 -8.65 9.01 -0.60
C SER A 117 -7.58 8.40 -1.52
N TYR A 118 -6.35 8.92 -1.44
CA TYR A 118 -5.23 8.48 -2.29
C TYR A 118 -4.76 7.06 -1.98
N THR A 119 -5.00 6.59 -0.76
CA THR A 119 -4.57 5.29 -0.26
C THR A 119 -5.69 4.25 -0.26
N TRP A 120 -6.81 4.51 -0.95
CA TRP A 120 -7.95 3.59 -1.06
C TRP A 120 -8.54 3.18 0.31
N ASN A 121 -8.53 4.10 1.28
CA ASN A 121 -8.87 3.82 2.69
C ASN A 121 -8.14 2.60 3.27
N TYR A 122 -6.94 2.29 2.76
CA TYR A 122 -6.10 1.23 3.28
C TYR A 122 -5.45 1.70 4.58
N GLU A 123 -6.06 1.31 5.70
CA GLU A 123 -5.44 1.29 7.02
C GLU A 123 -4.25 0.32 6.97
N THR A 124 -3.04 0.83 6.76
CA THR A 124 -1.84 0.00 6.69
C THR A 124 -1.72 -0.86 7.96
N ARG A 125 -1.70 -2.20 7.83
CA ARG A 125 -1.44 -3.12 8.96
C ARG A 125 -0.12 -2.82 9.70
N LEU A 126 0.82 -2.10 9.07
CA LEU A 126 2.03 -1.62 9.72
C LEU A 126 1.77 -0.60 10.85
N ALA A 127 0.59 0.05 10.89
CA ALA A 127 0.16 0.84 12.05
C ALA A 127 0.00 -0.03 13.30
N GLN A 128 -0.31 -1.32 13.14
CA GLN A 128 -0.35 -2.29 14.25
C GLN A 128 1.05 -2.63 14.76
N LEU A 129 2.14 -2.41 14.02
CA LEU A 129 3.48 -2.65 14.58
C LEU A 129 3.78 -1.73 15.79
N LYS A 130 3.15 -0.55 15.86
CA LYS A 130 3.23 0.33 17.04
C LYS A 130 2.58 -0.28 18.29
N SER A 131 1.71 -1.29 18.17
CA SER A 131 1.14 -1.98 19.34
C SER A 131 2.12 -2.91 20.04
N TYR A 132 3.20 -3.31 19.36
CA TYR A 132 4.23 -4.21 19.91
C TYR A 132 5.24 -3.50 20.83
N ILE A 133 5.21 -2.17 20.89
CA ILE A 133 6.06 -1.39 21.80
C ILE A 133 5.32 -1.30 23.15
N PRO A 134 5.85 -1.92 24.23
CA PRO A 134 5.23 -1.84 25.54
C PRO A 134 5.14 -0.36 25.94
N THR A 135 3.91 0.12 26.15
CA THR A 135 3.68 1.52 26.51
C THR A 135 3.25 1.61 27.95
N ASP A 136 3.80 2.58 28.68
CA ASP A 136 3.48 2.85 30.08
C ASP A 136 1.99 3.24 30.21
N GLN A 137 1.28 2.57 31.11
CA GLN A 137 -0.16 2.75 31.29
C GLN A 137 -0.40 3.92 32.26
N THR A 138 -1.17 4.92 31.83
CA THR A 138 -1.60 6.02 32.71
C THR A 138 -2.60 5.50 33.73
N LEU A 139 -2.31 5.74 35.01
CA LEU A 139 -3.29 5.56 36.08
C LEU A 139 -4.11 6.84 36.22
N PHE A 140 -5.41 6.75 35.98
CA PHE A 140 -6.36 7.83 36.23
C PHE A 140 -7.10 7.57 37.54
N SER A 141 -7.16 8.59 38.42
CA SER A 141 -8.12 8.58 39.52
C SER A 141 -9.50 8.98 38.99
N GLU A 142 -10.58 8.50 39.62
CA GLU A 142 -11.96 8.86 39.26
C GLU A 142 -12.17 10.38 39.22
N SER A 143 -11.61 11.09 40.22
CA SER A 143 -11.65 12.56 40.30
C SER A 143 -10.89 13.28 39.19
N THR A 144 -9.90 12.62 38.59
CA THR A 144 -9.15 13.17 37.46
C THR A 144 -9.88 12.88 36.15
N LEU A 145 -10.43 11.66 36.01
CA LEU A 145 -11.23 11.27 34.86
C LEU A 145 -12.48 12.15 34.70
N ALA A 146 -13.15 12.48 35.80
CA ALA A 146 -14.34 13.34 35.81
C ALA A 146 -14.12 14.75 35.23
N LYS A 147 -12.87 15.21 35.10
CA LYS A 147 -12.53 16.51 34.48
C LYS A 147 -12.54 16.47 32.95
N PHE A 148 -12.64 15.29 32.36
CA PHE A 148 -12.62 15.01 30.92
C PHE A 148 -14.00 14.53 30.45
N ASP A 149 -15.04 15.16 30.97
CA ASP A 149 -16.45 14.91 30.61
C ASP A 149 -16.89 15.62 29.32
N GLY A 150 -16.07 16.55 28.80
CA GLY A 150 -16.41 17.39 27.64
C GLY A 150 -17.17 18.66 27.98
N SER A 151 -17.34 19.00 29.26
CA SER A 151 -17.97 20.26 29.69
C SER A 151 -17.12 21.49 29.36
N VAL A 152 -15.80 21.33 29.27
CA VAL A 152 -14.87 22.42 28.92
C VAL A 152 -14.53 22.35 27.44
N PRO A 153 -14.82 23.41 26.65
CA PRO A 153 -14.45 23.46 25.24
C PRO A 153 -12.95 23.29 25.04
N GLY A 154 -12.55 22.39 24.13
CA GLY A 154 -11.15 22.15 23.79
C GLY A 154 -10.41 21.13 24.65
N LYS A 155 -11.04 20.57 25.70
CA LYS A 155 -10.51 19.39 26.40
C LYS A 155 -10.95 18.10 25.72
N PRO A 156 -10.10 17.04 25.72
CA PRO A 156 -10.50 15.74 25.23
C PRO A 156 -11.56 15.12 26.16
N ILE A 157 -12.37 14.24 25.60
CA ILE A 157 -13.41 13.48 26.31
C ILE A 157 -12.90 12.07 26.53
N TYR A 158 -12.83 11.66 27.80
CA TYR A 158 -12.36 10.34 28.19
C TYR A 158 -13.48 9.48 28.72
N LEU A 159 -13.35 8.18 28.53
CA LEU A 159 -14.27 7.16 29.01
C LEU A 159 -13.44 6.03 29.61
N ALA A 160 -13.87 5.47 30.73
CA ALA A 160 -13.21 4.31 31.32
C ALA A 160 -14.12 3.08 31.32
N ILE A 161 -13.49 1.92 31.10
CA ILE A 161 -14.11 0.61 31.23
C ILE A 161 -13.11 -0.36 31.85
N ASP A 162 -13.43 -0.83 33.05
CA ASP A 162 -12.66 -1.85 33.78
C ASP A 162 -11.19 -1.38 33.95
N GLY A 163 -11.02 -0.12 34.39
CA GLY A 163 -9.73 0.53 34.62
C GLY A 163 -9.00 1.02 33.36
N ASP A 164 -9.46 0.66 32.15
CA ASP A 164 -8.85 1.14 30.91
C ASP A 164 -9.52 2.43 30.42
N VAL A 165 -8.71 3.46 30.15
CA VAL A 165 -9.20 4.78 29.70
C VAL A 165 -9.02 4.95 28.19
N TYR A 166 -10.08 5.38 27.52
CA TYR A 166 -10.15 5.60 26.08
C TYR A 166 -10.51 7.06 25.77
N ASP A 167 -9.83 7.62 24.78
CA ASP A 167 -10.18 8.90 24.16
C ASP A 167 -11.31 8.71 23.17
N VAL A 168 -12.47 9.28 23.52
CA VAL A 168 -13.72 9.23 22.74
C VAL A 168 -14.08 10.59 22.15
N THR A 169 -13.13 11.53 22.10
CA THR A 169 -13.36 12.91 21.61
C THR A 169 -13.95 12.94 20.20
N ASN A 170 -13.57 12.01 19.32
CA ASN A 170 -14.10 11.93 17.94
C ASN A 170 -15.54 11.40 17.88
N GLY A 171 -16.03 10.75 18.93
CA GLY A 171 -17.36 10.15 18.97
C GLY A 171 -18.45 11.19 19.24
N LYS A 172 -19.24 11.53 18.21
CA LYS A 172 -20.35 12.49 18.31
C LYS A 172 -21.37 12.14 19.41
N ALA A 173 -21.52 10.87 19.74
CA ALA A 173 -22.48 10.43 20.75
C ALA A 173 -22.01 10.69 22.20
N TYR A 174 -20.71 10.93 22.42
CA TYR A 174 -20.12 11.25 23.73
C TYR A 174 -19.98 12.75 23.97
N GLN A 175 -20.12 13.56 22.91
CA GLN A 175 -20.13 15.01 23.00
C GLN A 175 -21.31 15.52 23.85
N PRO A 176 -21.22 16.73 24.43
CA PRO A 176 -22.32 17.32 25.19
C PRO A 176 -23.64 17.31 24.39
N GLY A 177 -24.68 16.71 24.99
CA GLY A 177 -25.99 16.52 24.34
C GLY A 177 -26.14 15.22 23.53
N GLY A 178 -25.08 14.42 23.41
CA GLY A 178 -25.12 13.10 22.78
C GLY A 178 -25.77 12.03 23.67
N SER A 179 -26.25 10.95 23.05
CA SER A 179 -26.95 9.86 23.74
C SER A 179 -26.09 9.13 24.78
N TYR A 180 -24.77 9.09 24.58
CA TYR A 180 -23.81 8.38 25.43
C TYR A 180 -22.93 9.32 26.28
N HIS A 181 -23.24 10.62 26.30
CA HIS A 181 -22.49 11.61 27.06
C HIS A 181 -22.41 11.30 28.57
N HIS A 182 -23.39 10.59 29.13
CA HIS A 182 -23.42 10.20 30.53
C HIS A 182 -22.29 9.22 30.96
N PHE A 183 -21.54 8.67 30.01
CA PHE A 183 -20.34 7.88 30.22
C PHE A 183 -19.03 8.68 30.15
N ALA A 184 -19.10 9.93 29.70
CA ALA A 184 -17.93 10.79 29.66
C ALA A 184 -17.42 11.08 31.09
N GLY A 185 -16.13 10.94 31.29
CA GLY A 185 -15.45 11.21 32.55
C GLY A 185 -15.70 10.20 33.68
N VAL A 186 -16.35 9.06 33.41
CA VAL A 186 -16.73 8.07 34.44
C VAL A 186 -16.31 6.66 34.01
N ASP A 187 -15.90 5.82 34.97
CA ASP A 187 -15.79 4.38 34.74
C ASP A 187 -17.17 3.74 34.92
N ALA A 188 -17.72 3.26 33.82
CA ALA A 188 -19.06 2.68 33.77
C ALA A 188 -19.04 1.18 33.42
N ALA A 189 -17.96 0.48 33.77
CA ALA A 189 -17.81 -0.95 33.50
C ALA A 189 -19.06 -1.77 33.87
N ARG A 190 -19.64 -1.54 35.04
CA ARG A 190 -20.85 -2.26 35.50
C ARG A 190 -22.08 -1.98 34.63
N ALA A 191 -22.19 -0.76 34.08
CA ALA A 191 -23.30 -0.37 33.23
C ALA A 191 -23.29 -1.13 31.90
N TYR A 192 -22.11 -1.44 31.35
CA TYR A 192 -21.94 -2.20 30.12
C TYR A 192 -22.38 -3.66 30.24
N GLY A 193 -22.13 -4.29 31.40
CA GLY A 193 -22.58 -5.65 31.66
C GLY A 193 -24.08 -5.74 31.94
N THR A 194 -24.60 -4.84 32.78
CA THR A 194 -26.00 -4.88 33.25
C THR A 194 -27.00 -4.22 32.29
N GLY A 195 -26.53 -3.42 31.34
CA GLY A 195 -27.37 -2.61 30.45
C GLY A 195 -28.06 -1.41 31.14
N CYS A 196 -27.78 -1.15 32.42
CA CYS A 196 -28.40 -0.06 33.17
C CYS A 196 -27.51 1.19 33.22
N PHE A 197 -27.66 2.05 32.21
CA PHE A 197 -26.75 3.18 31.99
C PHE A 197 -26.97 4.40 32.90
N LYS A 198 -28.08 4.45 33.65
CA LYS A 198 -28.40 5.55 34.57
C LYS A 198 -27.83 5.32 35.97
N THR A 199 -28.00 4.12 36.52
CA THR A 199 -27.71 3.84 37.95
C THR A 199 -26.43 3.06 38.17
N HIS A 200 -25.96 2.26 37.19
CA HIS A 200 -24.78 1.40 37.36
C HIS A 200 -23.49 2.00 36.80
N ARG A 201 -23.35 3.33 36.83
CA ARG A 201 -22.13 4.03 36.39
C ARG A 201 -21.03 3.95 37.45
N THR A 202 -20.50 2.74 37.64
CA THR A 202 -19.45 2.43 38.61
C THR A 202 -18.46 1.43 38.02
N HIS A 203 -17.23 1.47 38.53
CA HIS A 203 -16.16 0.52 38.23
C HIS A 203 -16.36 -0.84 38.93
N ASP A 204 -17.23 -0.92 39.94
CA ASP A 204 -17.39 -2.14 40.75
C ASP A 204 -18.05 -3.27 39.97
N LEU A 205 -17.29 -4.34 39.71
CA LEU A 205 -17.76 -5.54 39.00
C LEU A 205 -18.24 -6.65 39.94
N ARG A 206 -18.19 -6.44 41.26
CA ARG A 206 -18.61 -7.46 42.23
C ARG A 206 -20.12 -7.72 42.13
N GLY A 207 -20.49 -8.99 42.24
CA GLY A 207 -21.90 -9.42 42.20
C GLY A 207 -22.52 -9.44 40.81
N LEU A 208 -21.72 -9.25 39.74
CA LEU A 208 -22.16 -9.51 38.38
C LEU A 208 -22.16 -11.01 38.09
N THR A 209 -23.10 -11.43 37.26
CA THR A 209 -23.15 -12.78 36.71
C THR A 209 -22.07 -12.97 35.65
N GLU A 210 -21.70 -14.23 35.38
CA GLU A 210 -20.73 -14.57 34.33
C GLU A 210 -21.13 -14.03 32.94
N ALA A 211 -22.44 -13.98 32.64
CA ALA A 211 -22.94 -13.44 31.39
C ALA A 211 -22.72 -11.91 31.30
N GLU A 212 -22.92 -11.18 32.39
CA GLU A 212 -22.70 -9.74 32.45
C GLU A 212 -21.20 -9.41 32.38
N LEU A 213 -20.34 -10.21 33.04
CA LEU A 213 -18.89 -10.06 32.94
C LEU A 213 -18.38 -10.26 31.51
N ARG A 214 -18.91 -11.25 30.78
CA ARG A 214 -18.64 -11.39 29.34
C ARG A 214 -19.09 -10.17 28.53
N GLY A 215 -20.21 -9.55 28.91
CA GLY A 215 -20.66 -8.29 28.33
C GLY A 215 -19.63 -7.17 28.52
N VAL A 216 -19.10 -7.01 29.74
CA VAL A 216 -18.04 -6.03 30.02
C VAL A 216 -16.80 -6.28 29.17
N GLN A 217 -16.35 -7.54 29.09
CA GLN A 217 -15.20 -7.91 28.26
C GLN A 217 -15.43 -7.64 26.77
N HIS A 218 -16.62 -7.95 26.24
CA HIS A 218 -16.98 -7.64 24.87
C HIS A 218 -16.88 -6.13 24.56
N TRP A 219 -17.39 -5.29 25.46
CA TRP A 219 -17.27 -3.84 25.32
C TRP A 219 -15.82 -3.36 25.46
N LYS A 220 -15.05 -3.96 26.35
CA LYS A 220 -13.61 -3.66 26.50
C LYS A 220 -12.84 -3.96 25.21
N GLU A 221 -13.09 -5.10 24.59
CA GLU A 221 -12.53 -5.49 23.29
C GLU A 221 -13.00 -4.57 22.16
N PHE A 222 -14.27 -4.13 22.18
CA PHE A 222 -14.79 -3.17 21.22
C PHE A 222 -14.00 -1.85 21.25
N TYR A 223 -13.82 -1.25 22.43
CA TYR A 223 -13.04 0.00 22.54
C TYR A 223 -11.56 -0.19 22.23
N ALA A 224 -10.98 -1.35 22.61
CA ALA A 224 -9.58 -1.65 22.33
C ALA A 224 -9.28 -1.76 20.83
N ASN A 225 -10.23 -2.25 20.03
CA ASN A 225 -10.06 -2.49 18.59
C ASN A 225 -10.70 -1.42 17.69
N HIS A 226 -11.32 -0.40 18.26
CA HIS A 226 -11.99 0.64 17.48
C HIS A 226 -10.98 1.59 16.82
N ALA A 227 -11.18 1.94 15.55
CA ALA A 227 -10.27 2.83 14.82
C ALA A 227 -10.28 4.28 15.36
N GLU A 228 -11.45 4.76 15.80
CA GLU A 228 -11.63 6.14 16.25
C GLU A 228 -11.30 6.35 17.74
N TYR A 229 -11.35 5.29 18.56
CA TYR A 229 -11.16 5.38 20.01
C TYR A 229 -9.77 4.88 20.36
N LYS A 230 -8.99 5.72 21.03
CA LYS A 230 -7.59 5.42 21.33
C LYS A 230 -7.43 5.23 22.82
N LYS A 231 -6.84 4.11 23.25
CA LYS A 231 -6.46 3.94 24.66
C LYS A 231 -5.46 5.02 25.04
N VAL A 232 -5.76 5.78 26.09
CA VAL A 232 -4.93 6.89 26.56
C VAL A 232 -3.64 6.33 27.16
N LYS A 233 -2.51 6.95 26.80
CA LYS A 233 -1.14 6.59 27.20
C LYS A 233 -0.44 7.86 27.68
N ASN A 234 0.52 7.74 28.60
CA ASN A 234 1.11 8.93 29.23
C ASN A 234 2.11 9.57 28.27
N ASP A 235 1.77 10.74 27.73
CA ASP A 235 2.78 11.72 27.37
C ASP A 235 3.14 12.39 28.69
N GLY A 236 4.29 12.10 29.29
CA GLY A 236 4.70 12.52 30.64
C GLY A 236 4.82 14.04 30.89
N LYS A 237 3.98 14.87 30.29
CA LYS A 237 3.94 16.33 30.37
C LYS A 237 2.98 16.85 31.45
N ASP A 238 1.96 16.09 31.86
CA ASP A 238 0.91 16.64 32.74
C ASP A 238 0.99 16.16 34.21
N GLY A 239 1.83 15.17 34.50
CA GLY A 239 1.98 14.60 35.86
C GLY A 239 2.98 15.31 36.78
N LYS A 240 3.84 16.20 36.25
CA LYS A 240 4.88 16.86 37.06
C LYS A 240 4.42 18.15 37.75
N ALA A 241 3.23 18.65 37.47
CA ALA A 241 2.83 19.98 37.92
C ALA A 241 2.09 20.05 39.27
N LYS A 242 1.75 18.92 39.94
CA LYS A 242 0.87 19.00 41.13
C LYS A 242 1.18 18.13 42.34
N LEU A 243 2.31 17.44 42.37
CA LEU A 243 2.73 16.68 43.56
C LEU A 243 3.81 17.37 44.40
N LYS A 244 4.31 18.54 43.99
CA LYS A 244 5.34 19.27 44.73
C LYS A 244 4.83 20.21 45.83
N ASP A 245 3.52 20.49 45.89
CA ASP A 245 2.98 21.59 46.70
C ASP A 245 2.20 21.15 47.97
N LYS A 246 2.25 19.85 48.33
CA LYS A 246 1.60 19.35 49.55
C LYS A 246 2.54 18.75 50.60
N SER A 247 3.80 18.50 50.26
CA SER A 247 4.79 18.02 51.23
C SER A 247 5.43 19.17 52.02
N GLU A 248 5.62 20.35 51.42
CA GLU A 248 6.28 21.48 52.10
C GLU A 248 5.34 22.26 53.04
N ALA A 249 4.02 22.21 52.82
CA ALA A 249 3.05 22.89 53.70
C ALA A 249 2.78 22.17 55.03
N LYS A 250 3.11 20.88 55.15
CA LYS A 250 2.96 20.10 56.40
C LYS A 250 4.17 20.17 57.31
N GLU A 251 5.34 20.51 56.78
CA GLU A 251 6.57 20.62 57.56
C GLU A 251 6.68 22.00 58.24
N SER A 252 6.10 23.06 57.66
CA SER A 252 6.09 24.39 58.29
C SER A 252 5.04 24.57 59.39
N THR A 253 3.99 23.74 59.43
CA THR A 253 2.97 23.81 60.49
C THR A 253 3.36 23.04 61.75
N MET A 254 4.20 22.00 61.65
CA MET A 254 4.67 21.25 62.81
C MET A 254 5.80 21.94 63.58
N VAL A 255 6.57 22.83 62.94
CA VAL A 255 7.68 23.55 63.62
C VAL A 255 7.18 24.74 64.46
N HIS A 256 5.94 25.20 64.25
CA HIS A 256 5.38 26.33 64.98
C HIS A 256 4.56 25.96 66.23
N GLU A 257 4.38 24.66 66.53
CA GLU A 257 3.63 24.18 67.70
C GLU A 257 4.53 23.62 68.82
N GLU A 258 5.86 23.64 68.65
CA GLU A 258 6.85 23.18 69.65
C GLU A 258 7.82 24.28 70.16
N LEU A 259 7.46 25.57 70.09
CA LEU A 259 8.17 26.67 70.76
C LEU A 259 7.20 27.53 71.56
#